data_AF-A0A429IJ25-F1
#
_entry.id   AF-A0A429IJ25-F1
#
_cell.length_a   1.000
_cell.length_b   1.000
_cell.length_c   1.000
_cell.angle_alpha   90.00
_cell.angle_beta   90.00
_cell.angle_gamma   90.00
#
_symmetry.space_group_name_H-M   'P 1'
#
loop_
_entity.id
_entity.type
_entity.pdbx_description
1 polymer ?
#
loop_
_entity_poly.entity_id
_entity_poly.type
_entity_poly.pdbx_seq_one_letter_code
_entity_poly.pdbx_strand_id
1 'polypeptide(L)'
;MARGPRPDSAVAWPWRRLAATAGAVRIEALAERLGWSRRHLVRRFRERTAPSLKPAAQLFRFERATALLRGRTPAPPLAAVTAEAG
;
A
#
# COMPACT_ATOMS: atom_id res chain seq x y z
N MET A 1 -16.71 26.60 -6.44
CA MET A 1 -17.24 25.25 -6.70
C MET A 1 -16.14 24.20 -6.44
N ALA A 2 -15.89 23.83 -5.18
CA ALA A 2 -14.92 22.81 -4.84
C ALA A 2 -15.54 21.41 -5.03
N ARG A 3 -15.17 20.70 -6.10
CA ARG A 3 -15.51 19.28 -6.26
C ARG A 3 -14.66 18.48 -5.27
N GLY A 4 -15.20 18.24 -4.08
CA GLY A 4 -14.64 17.26 -3.16
C GLY A 4 -14.58 15.87 -3.83
N PRO A 5 -13.54 15.05 -3.58
CA PRO A 5 -13.42 13.74 -4.20
C PRO A 5 -14.68 12.92 -3.93
N ARG A 6 -15.23 12.30 -4.98
CA ARG A 6 -16.41 11.43 -4.86
C ARG A 6 -16.18 10.39 -3.75
N PRO A 7 -17.22 10.04 -2.95
CA PRO A 7 -17.09 9.27 -1.71
C PRO A 7 -16.32 7.95 -1.76
N ASP A 8 -16.06 7.39 -2.94
CA ASP A 8 -15.29 6.14 -3.11
C ASP A 8 -13.85 6.33 -3.63
N SER A 9 -13.53 7.48 -4.23
CA SER A 9 -12.23 7.68 -4.88
C SER A 9 -11.07 7.78 -3.88
N ALA A 10 -11.32 8.34 -2.70
CA ALA A 10 -10.27 8.65 -1.74
C ALA A 10 -9.74 7.43 -0.97
N VAL A 11 -10.49 6.31 -0.93
CA VAL A 11 -10.03 5.03 -0.37
C VAL A 11 -9.62 4.06 -1.50
N ALA A 12 -10.36 4.05 -2.61
CA ALA A 12 -10.01 3.21 -3.75
C ALA A 12 -8.66 3.60 -4.38
N TRP A 13 -8.35 4.90 -4.50
CA TRP A 13 -7.10 5.33 -5.11
C TRP A 13 -5.86 4.91 -4.29
N PRO A 14 -5.76 5.17 -2.98
CA PRO A 14 -4.59 4.72 -2.21
C PRO A 14 -4.50 3.18 -2.14
N TRP A 15 -5.64 2.46 -2.10
CA TRP A 15 -5.63 1.00 -2.17
C TRP A 15 -5.06 0.48 -3.50
N ARG A 16 -5.52 1.03 -4.63
CA ARG A 16 -4.98 0.71 -5.96
C ARG A 16 -3.49 1.02 -6.07
N ARG A 17 -3.03 2.13 -5.47
CA ARG A 17 -1.61 2.49 -5.44
C ARG A 17 -0.78 1.53 -4.59
N LEU A 18 -1.30 1.10 -3.44
CA LEU A 18 -0.65 0.07 -2.62
C LEU A 18 -0.53 -1.25 -3.39
N ALA A 19 -1.61 -1.72 -4.03
CA ALA A 19 -1.58 -2.93 -4.83
C ALA A 19 -0.59 -2.81 -6.02
N ALA A 20 -0.64 -1.71 -6.76
CA ALA A 20 0.25 -1.48 -7.91
C ALA A 20 1.73 -1.36 -7.54
N THR A 21 2.04 -0.96 -6.30
CA THR A 21 3.41 -0.85 -5.80
C THR A 21 3.81 -2.02 -4.90
N ALA A 22 2.94 -3.03 -4.79
CA ALA A 22 3.08 -4.12 -3.83
C ALA A 22 3.42 -3.64 -2.40
N GLY A 23 2.82 -2.53 -1.97
CA GLY A 23 3.01 -1.95 -0.65
C GLY A 23 4.23 -1.04 -0.47
N ALA A 24 5.05 -0.84 -1.51
CA ALA A 24 6.26 -0.02 -1.44
C ALA A 24 5.98 1.50 -1.42
N VAL A 25 4.79 1.95 -1.82
CA VAL A 25 4.44 3.38 -1.77
C VAL A 25 4.40 3.90 -0.32
N ARG A 26 5.05 5.05 -0.09
CA ARG A 26 4.99 5.72 1.22
C ARG A 26 3.58 6.23 1.51
N ILE A 27 3.08 5.97 2.71
CA ILE A 27 1.75 6.41 3.15
C ILE A 27 1.66 7.94 3.16
N GLU A 28 2.77 8.62 3.47
CA GLU A 28 2.91 10.08 3.44
C GLU A 28 2.63 10.64 2.04
N ALA A 29 3.21 10.05 1.00
CA ALA A 29 3.01 10.49 -0.37
C ALA A 29 1.55 10.32 -0.83
N LEU A 30 0.87 9.27 -0.34
CA LEU A 30 -0.56 9.07 -0.57
C LEU A 30 -1.39 10.16 0.13
N ALA A 31 -0.99 10.54 1.35
CA ALA A 31 -1.66 11.55 2.16
C ALA A 31 -1.46 12.96 1.58
N GLU A 32 -0.23 13.32 1.22
CA GLU A 32 0.13 14.59 0.55
C GLU A 32 -0.68 14.79 -0.73
N ARG A 33 -0.77 13.75 -1.57
CA ARG A 33 -1.52 13.82 -2.84
C ARG A 33 -3.03 13.98 -2.65
N LEU A 34 -3.57 13.58 -1.50
CA LEU A 34 -4.96 13.78 -1.13
C LEU A 34 -5.19 15.07 -0.33
N GLY A 35 -4.12 15.81 0.00
CA GLY A 35 -4.18 16.95 0.92
C GLY A 35 -4.60 16.56 2.33
N TRP A 36 -4.38 15.30 2.72
CA TRP A 36 -4.78 14.75 4.01
C TRP A 36 -3.57 14.57 4.92
N SER A 37 -3.79 14.71 6.23
CA SER A 37 -2.80 14.22 7.19
C SER A 37 -2.77 12.69 7.18
N ARG A 38 -1.61 12.11 7.50
CA ARG A 38 -1.47 10.65 7.65
C ARG A 38 -2.50 10.07 8.62
N ARG A 39 -2.76 10.74 9.75
CA ARG A 39 -3.76 10.34 10.75
C ARG A 39 -5.18 10.33 10.14
N HIS A 40 -5.53 11.34 9.35
CA HIS A 40 -6.82 11.41 8.67
C HIS A 40 -6.96 10.26 7.66
N LEU A 41 -5.93 10.03 6.84
CA LEU A 41 -5.94 8.96 5.85
C LEU A 41 -6.10 7.57 6.49
N VAL A 42 -5.34 7.27 7.55
CA VAL A 42 -5.47 5.98 8.28
C VAL A 42 -6.85 5.81 8.91
N ARG A 43 -7.40 6.88 9.50
CA ARG A 43 -8.75 6.86 10.08
C ARG A 43 -9.80 6.54 9.03
N ARG A 44 -9.76 7.24 7.88
CA ARG A 44 -10.72 7.02 6.77
C ARG A 44 -10.64 5.60 6.20
N PHE A 45 -9.44 5.01 6.16
CA PHE A 45 -9.29 3.61 5.76
C PHE A 45 -9.89 2.64 6.77
N ARG A 46 -9.67 2.86 8.07
CA ARG A 46 -10.25 2.05 9.15
C ARG A 46 -11.78 2.10 9.16
N GLU A 47 -12.37 3.24 8.82
CA GLU A 47 -13.83 3.42 8.71
C GLU A 47 -14.43 2.66 7.52
N ARG A 48 -13.64 2.28 6.51
CA ARG A 48 -14.11 1.76 5.23
C ARG A 48 -13.61 0.35 4.88
N THR A 49 -12.59 -0.16 5.58
CA THR A 49 -11.88 -1.40 5.22
C THR A 49 -11.57 -2.21 6.47
N ALA A 50 -11.71 -3.54 6.40
CA ALA A 50 -11.44 -4.45 7.53
C ALA A 50 -9.97 -4.43 8.01
N PRO A 51 -8.95 -4.40 7.13
CA PRO A 51 -7.59 -4.06 7.54
C PRO A 51 -7.32 -2.56 7.44
N SER A 52 -6.60 -2.01 8.42
CA SER A 52 -6.05 -0.67 8.29
C SER A 52 -4.93 -0.59 7.23
N LEU A 53 -4.65 0.62 6.76
CA LEU A 53 -3.68 0.94 5.70
C LEU A 53 -2.30 0.27 5.84
N LYS A 54 -1.77 0.20 7.07
CA LYS A 54 -0.44 -0.36 7.34
C LYS A 54 -0.41 -1.89 7.20
N PRO A 55 -1.31 -2.67 7.83
CA PRO A 55 -1.49 -4.09 7.56
C PRO A 55 -1.68 -4.41 6.07
N ALA A 56 -2.45 -3.59 5.33
CA ALA A 56 -2.60 -3.78 3.88
C ALA A 56 -1.27 -3.65 3.13
N ALA A 57 -0.47 -2.62 3.44
CA ALA A 57 0.87 -2.48 2.85
C ALA A 57 1.80 -3.66 3.19
N GLN A 58 1.74 -4.17 4.43
CA GLN A 58 2.53 -5.32 4.85
C GLN A 58 2.13 -6.61 4.12
N LEU A 59 0.83 -6.83 3.91
CA LEU A 59 0.33 -7.97 3.15
C LEU A 59 0.86 -7.97 1.72
N PHE A 60 0.79 -6.82 1.03
CA PHE A 60 1.31 -6.72 -0.33
C PHE A 60 2.83 -6.94 -0.42
N ARG A 61 3.61 -6.45 0.55
CA ARG A 61 5.06 -6.73 0.61
C ARG A 61 5.34 -8.22 0.82
N PHE A 62 4.56 -8.87 1.68
CA PHE A 62 4.66 -10.31 1.93
C PHE A 62 4.34 -11.12 0.67
N GLU A 63 3.28 -10.76 -0.05
CA GLU A 63 2.92 -11.39 -1.33
C GLU A 63 4.04 -11.25 -2.36
N ARG A 64 4.65 -10.06 -2.47
CA ARG A 64 5.81 -9.82 -3.35
C ARG A 64 7.03 -10.65 -2.96
N ALA A 65 7.39 -10.68 -1.67
CA ALA A 65 8.49 -11.50 -1.17
C ALA A 65 8.27 -12.98 -1.48
N THR A 66 7.03 -13.46 -1.28
CA THR A 66 6.63 -14.85 -1.57
C THR A 66 6.72 -15.15 -3.07
N ALA A 67 6.30 -14.22 -3.92
CA ALA A 67 6.39 -14.36 -5.38
C ALA A 67 7.86 -14.42 -5.85
N LEU A 68 8.75 -13.60 -5.29
CA LEU A 68 10.18 -13.62 -5.61
C LEU A 68 10.85 -14.95 -5.24
N LEU A 69 10.49 -15.52 -4.09
CA LEU A 69 11.00 -16.81 -3.64
C LEU A 69 10.51 -17.98 -4.49
N ARG A 70 9.25 -17.95 -4.95
CA ARG A 70 8.65 -19.02 -5.76
C ARG A 70 9.03 -18.95 -7.24
N GLY A 71 9.32 -17.76 -7.76
CA GLY A 71 9.51 -17.51 -9.20
C GLY A 71 10.94 -17.64 -9.71
N ARG A 72 11.93 -17.97 -8.85
CA ARG A 72 13.35 -18.05 -9.22
C ARG A 72 13.97 -19.37 -8.75
N THR A 73 14.78 -20.00 -9.61
CA THR A 73 15.55 -21.20 -9.27
C THR A 73 17.01 -21.03 -9.75
N PRO A 74 18.01 -21.10 -8.85
CA PRO A 74 17.86 -21.24 -7.40
C PRO A 74 17.17 -20.02 -6.78
N ALA A 75 16.55 -20.22 -5.62
CA ALA A 75 15.87 -19.13 -4.90
C ALA A 75 16.88 -18.01 -4.55
N PRO A 76 16.49 -16.74 -4.66
CA PRO A 76 17.35 -15.63 -4.30
C PRO A 76 17.68 -15.66 -2.79
N PRO A 77 18.86 -15.19 -2.38
CA PRO A 77 19.18 -15.00 -0.97
C PRO A 77 18.15 -14.09 -0.30
N LEU A 78 17.82 -14.36 0.97
CA LEU A 78 16.83 -13.58 1.71
C LEU A 78 17.16 -12.08 1.77
N ALA A 79 18.45 -11.72 1.78
CA ALA A 79 18.90 -10.33 1.72
C ALA A 79 18.49 -9.61 0.42
N ALA A 80 18.45 -10.33 -0.71
CA ALA A 80 17.96 -9.76 -1.97
C ALA A 80 16.44 -9.62 -1.96
N VAL A 81 15.74 -10.57 -1.34
CA VAL A 81 14.27 -10.52 -1.21
C VAL A 81 13.82 -9.35 -0.34
N THR A 82 14.52 -9.07 0.78
CA THR A 82 14.20 -7.91 1.63
C THR A 82 14.45 -6.59 0.92
N ALA A 83 15.53 -6.48 0.14
CA ALA A 83 15.83 -5.29 -0.65
C ALA A 83 14.78 -5.05 -1.76
N GLU A 84 14.32 -6.12 -2.43
CA GLU A 84 13.33 -6.03 -3.51
C GLU A 84 11.88 -5.89 -3.02
N ALA A 85 11.56 -6.33 -1.79
CA ALA A 85 10.21 -6.31 -1.20
C ALA A 85 9.98 -5.22 -0.14
N GLY A 86 10.99 -4.40 0.17
CA GLY A 86 10.93 -3.29 1.13
C GLY A 86 10.09 -2.10 0.67
#